data_AF-A0A933YP85-F1
#
_entry.id   AF-A0A933YP85-F1
#
_cell.length_a   1.000
_cell.length_b   1.000
_cell.length_c   1.000
_cell.angle_alpha   90.00
_cell.angle_beta   90.00
_cell.angle_gamma   90.00
#
_symmetry.space_group_name_H-M   'P 1'
#
loop_
_entity.id
_entity.type
_entity.pdbx_description
1 polymer ?
#
loop_
_entity_poly.entity_id
_entity_poly.type
_entity_poly.pdbx_seq_one_letter_code
_entity_poly.pdbx_strand_id
1 'polypeptide(L)'
;EEEWVTLTSSYALTVDGLHNLPNTSFLYRVPPTPGFKFKNNHNIQPGKKYSPESKVYVALVQTDGLGLGAWVKPGRGSIPYAWEVSMKFQYMSPAMMEYFYSQSTPNDFFIGCLSGSSYMYPKAFPKKWLPKEIENAKRLMDSLDLNVFEIMDYSADKTEAGNNELTKEIVDAYYAGMPDAIGFLNGYFASHTFAVKDKRPFISYDYYLSAEKPEAEAAADLEELASLNNERPYFLLVHVREYSDVARVKSICDRLGTAFEVVPLDIFLKLAGEKPTFKERYLETKY
;
A
#
# COMPACT_ATOMS: atom_id res chain seq x y z
N GLU A 1 12.89 9.79 -11.33
CA GLU A 1 12.97 9.49 -9.88
C GLU A 1 13.73 8.20 -9.63
N GLU A 2 13.32 7.19 -10.38
CA GLU A 2 13.78 5.81 -10.44
C GLU A 2 15.31 5.68 -10.50
N GLU A 3 15.99 6.50 -11.29
CA GLU A 3 17.45 6.43 -11.42
C GLU A 3 18.19 6.75 -10.12
N TRP A 4 17.82 7.83 -9.43
CA TRP A 4 18.51 8.24 -8.22
C TRP A 4 18.12 7.37 -7.03
N VAL A 5 16.86 6.91 -6.94
CA VAL A 5 16.43 5.94 -5.91
C VAL A 5 17.18 4.62 -6.09
N THR A 6 17.35 4.16 -7.33
CA THR A 6 18.14 2.96 -7.65
C THR A 6 19.58 3.14 -7.21
N LEU A 7 20.20 4.27 -7.54
CA LEU A 7 21.58 4.56 -7.17
C LEU A 7 21.75 4.57 -5.66
N THR A 8 20.92 5.32 -4.91
CA THR A 8 21.02 5.37 -3.44
C THR A 8 20.78 4.01 -2.81
N SER A 9 19.80 3.25 -3.31
CA SER A 9 19.49 1.90 -2.83
C SER A 9 20.70 0.97 -2.97
N SER A 10 21.45 1.06 -4.08
CA SER A 10 22.65 0.24 -4.31
C SER A 10 23.79 0.46 -3.28
N TYR A 11 23.76 1.58 -2.56
CA TYR A 11 24.67 1.89 -1.45
C TYR A 11 24.06 1.61 -0.07
N ALA A 12 22.93 0.89 -0.01
CA ALA A 12 22.16 0.64 1.21
C ALA A 12 21.67 1.94 1.89
N LEU A 13 21.27 2.93 1.09
CA LEU A 13 20.71 4.20 1.55
C LEU A 13 19.23 4.30 1.14
N THR A 14 18.43 4.92 2.00
CA THR A 14 17.04 5.32 1.73
C THR A 14 16.96 6.79 1.37
N VAL A 15 15.90 7.20 0.69
CA VAL A 15 15.67 8.61 0.35
C VAL A 15 14.38 9.13 0.95
N ASP A 16 14.43 10.38 1.42
CA ASP A 16 13.27 11.13 1.87
C ASP A 16 13.03 12.29 0.91
N GLY A 17 11.84 12.35 0.30
CA GLY A 17 11.44 13.39 -0.65
C GLY A 17 11.20 14.75 0.01
N LEU A 18 12.21 15.34 0.63
CA LEU A 18 12.05 16.55 1.47
C LEU A 18 11.90 17.86 0.71
N HIS A 19 12.19 17.87 -0.59
CA HIS A 19 12.23 19.09 -1.41
C HIS A 19 10.85 19.76 -1.58
N ASN A 20 9.76 19.04 -1.31
CA ASN A 20 8.38 19.54 -1.34
C ASN A 20 7.74 19.63 0.06
N LEU A 21 8.52 19.44 1.14
CA LEU A 21 8.05 19.49 2.54
C LEU A 21 8.56 20.78 3.22
N PRO A 22 7.80 21.89 3.19
CA PRO A 22 8.21 23.12 3.85
C PRO A 22 8.21 22.95 5.37
N ASN A 23 8.98 23.79 6.06
CA ASN A 23 8.99 23.91 7.52
C ASN A 23 9.45 22.67 8.29
N THR A 24 10.10 21.68 7.68
CA THR A 24 10.57 20.47 8.40
C THR A 24 11.45 20.79 9.61
N SER A 25 12.33 21.79 9.53
CA SER A 25 13.19 22.20 10.65
C SER A 25 12.39 22.71 11.87
N PHE A 26 11.23 23.33 11.62
CA PHE A 26 10.28 23.72 12.65
C PHE A 26 9.45 22.52 13.11
N LEU A 27 8.83 21.78 12.20
CA LEU A 27 7.94 20.65 12.50
C LEU A 27 8.65 19.55 13.29
N TYR A 28 9.93 19.29 13.01
CA TYR A 28 10.78 18.37 13.78
C TYR A 28 10.84 18.72 15.28
N ARG A 29 10.63 19.99 15.63
CA ARG A 29 10.67 20.50 17.02
C ARG A 29 9.29 20.55 17.67
N VAL A 30 8.22 20.24 16.95
CA VAL A 30 6.85 20.22 17.49
C VAL A 30 6.50 18.78 17.84
N PRO A 31 6.62 18.38 19.12
CA PRO A 31 6.28 17.02 19.54
C PRO A 31 4.77 16.78 19.40
N PRO A 32 4.34 15.51 19.37
CA PRO A 32 2.92 15.21 19.51
C PRO A 32 2.42 15.62 20.91
N THR A 33 1.11 15.73 21.07
CA THR A 33 0.44 15.94 22.35
C THR A 33 0.98 14.94 23.38
N PRO A 34 1.30 15.36 24.62
CA PRO A 34 1.81 14.46 25.64
C PRO A 34 0.90 13.23 25.83
N GLY A 35 1.48 12.04 25.67
CA GLY A 35 0.76 10.78 25.83
C GLY A 35 -0.01 10.31 24.58
N PHE A 36 0.03 11.04 23.46
CA PHE A 36 -0.58 10.61 22.21
C PHE A 36 -0.08 9.22 21.80
N LYS A 37 -1.02 8.38 21.34
CA LYS A 37 -0.74 7.03 20.82
C LYS A 37 -1.32 6.95 19.42
N PHE A 38 -0.46 6.69 18.44
CA PHE A 38 -0.90 6.39 17.09
C PHE A 38 -1.71 5.10 17.12
N LYS A 39 -2.96 5.19 16.65
CA LYS A 39 -3.92 4.09 16.57
C LYS A 39 -4.60 4.08 15.22
N ASN A 40 -4.52 2.94 14.55
CA ASN A 40 -5.07 2.74 13.22
C ASN A 40 -6.47 2.10 13.31
N ASN A 41 -7.26 2.19 12.24
CA ASN A 41 -8.62 1.65 12.20
C ASN A 41 -8.60 0.17 11.77
N HIS A 42 -8.26 -0.72 12.70
CA HIS A 42 -8.31 -2.17 12.47
C HIS A 42 -9.77 -2.67 12.42
N ASN A 43 -10.20 -3.17 11.26
CA ASN A 43 -11.55 -3.69 11.02
C ASN A 43 -11.65 -5.20 11.29
N ILE A 44 -10.52 -5.91 11.29
CA ILE A 44 -10.46 -7.34 11.65
C ILE A 44 -10.78 -7.52 13.14
N GLN A 45 -11.81 -8.33 13.42
CA GLN A 45 -12.23 -8.65 14.78
C GLN A 45 -11.58 -9.97 15.24
N PRO A 46 -10.87 -10.00 16.37
CA PRO A 46 -10.30 -11.22 16.92
C PRO A 46 -11.35 -12.33 17.11
N GLY A 47 -11.04 -13.55 16.67
CA GLY A 47 -11.93 -14.71 16.79
C GLY A 47 -13.09 -14.75 15.79
N LYS A 48 -13.37 -13.67 15.05
CA LYS A 48 -14.37 -13.68 13.97
C LYS A 48 -13.86 -14.50 12.79
N LYS A 49 -14.68 -15.41 12.29
CA LYS A 49 -14.41 -16.14 11.05
C LYS A 49 -14.76 -15.26 9.85
N TYR A 50 -13.85 -15.19 8.90
CA TYR A 50 -14.06 -14.52 7.62
C TYR A 50 -14.15 -15.60 6.53
N SER A 51 -15.16 -15.52 5.68
CA SER A 51 -15.39 -16.49 4.62
C SER A 51 -15.88 -15.73 3.39
N PRO A 52 -15.04 -15.55 2.36
CA PRO A 52 -15.41 -14.76 1.20
C PRO A 52 -16.52 -15.44 0.40
N GLU A 53 -17.41 -14.60 -0.12
CA GLU A 53 -18.48 -14.99 -1.04
C GLU A 53 -17.95 -15.06 -2.48
N SER A 54 -18.83 -15.43 -3.42
CA SER A 54 -18.50 -15.46 -4.85
C SER A 54 -18.59 -14.06 -5.47
N LYS A 55 -17.76 -13.13 -4.99
CA LYS A 55 -17.75 -11.70 -5.36
C LYS A 55 -16.40 -11.23 -5.91
N VAL A 56 -16.39 -10.01 -6.47
CA VAL A 56 -15.17 -9.24 -6.73
C VAL A 56 -14.99 -8.27 -5.57
N TYR A 57 -14.05 -8.57 -4.68
CA TYR A 57 -13.67 -7.64 -3.62
C TYR A 57 -12.72 -6.60 -4.18
N VAL A 58 -12.99 -5.33 -3.89
CA VAL A 58 -12.16 -4.20 -4.30
C VAL A 58 -11.59 -3.54 -3.05
N ALA A 59 -10.28 -3.33 -3.05
CA ALA A 59 -9.62 -2.46 -2.07
C ALA A 59 -8.91 -1.32 -2.81
N LEU A 60 -9.01 -0.13 -2.23
CA LEU A 60 -8.51 1.12 -2.78
C LEU A 60 -7.34 1.58 -1.91
N VAL A 61 -6.18 1.78 -2.52
CA VAL A 61 -4.99 2.28 -1.83
C VAL A 61 -4.55 3.55 -2.51
N GLN A 62 -4.59 4.67 -1.79
CA GLN A 62 -3.92 5.87 -2.24
C GLN A 62 -2.44 5.81 -1.86
N THR A 63 -1.63 5.99 -2.88
CA THR A 63 -0.18 5.86 -2.84
C THR A 63 0.53 7.21 -2.77
N ASP A 64 1.86 7.19 -2.84
CA ASP A 64 2.77 8.34 -2.81
C ASP A 64 2.83 9.03 -1.43
N GLY A 65 2.09 8.52 -0.44
CA GLY A 65 2.14 8.93 0.94
C GLY A 65 1.08 9.96 1.37
N LEU A 66 0.69 9.89 2.64
CA LEU A 66 -0.20 10.83 3.31
C LEU A 66 0.34 12.26 3.23
N GLY A 67 -0.57 13.20 2.94
CA GLY A 67 -0.27 14.63 2.84
C GLY A 67 -0.19 15.15 1.41
N LEU A 68 -0.23 14.25 0.41
CA LEU A 68 -0.38 14.63 -0.98
C LEU A 68 -1.85 14.64 -1.42
N GLY A 69 -2.25 15.75 -2.04
CA GLY A 69 -3.42 15.89 -2.91
C GLY A 69 -4.81 15.68 -2.29
N ALA A 70 -5.15 14.45 -1.94
CA ALA A 70 -6.52 13.98 -1.75
C ALA A 70 -7.01 13.94 -0.29
N TRP A 71 -6.13 13.99 0.72
CA TRP A 71 -6.56 13.90 2.13
C TRP A 71 -7.61 14.94 2.52
N VAL A 72 -7.53 16.17 2.02
CA VAL A 72 -8.47 17.26 2.34
C VAL A 72 -9.54 17.48 1.27
N LYS A 73 -9.67 16.55 0.32
CA LYS A 73 -10.60 16.67 -0.81
C LYS A 73 -11.97 16.05 -0.49
N PRO A 74 -13.01 16.36 -1.29
CA PRO A 74 -14.34 15.81 -1.08
C PRO A 74 -14.40 14.28 -1.06
N GLY A 75 -15.38 13.75 -0.34
CA GLY A 75 -15.68 12.31 -0.29
C GLY A 75 -14.89 11.51 0.74
N ARG A 76 -13.85 12.06 1.40
CA ARG A 76 -13.12 11.33 2.45
C ARG A 76 -14.09 10.80 3.52
N GLY A 77 -13.93 9.54 3.89
CA GLY A 77 -14.77 8.86 4.87
C GLY A 77 -16.08 8.29 4.32
N SER A 78 -16.41 8.50 3.03
CA SER A 78 -17.64 7.98 2.42
C SER A 78 -17.55 6.52 1.94
N ILE A 79 -16.34 6.01 1.72
CA ILE A 79 -16.03 4.63 1.35
C ILE A 79 -14.73 4.18 2.06
N PRO A 80 -14.52 2.87 2.28
CA PRO A 80 -13.25 2.36 2.79
C PRO A 80 -12.08 2.74 1.89
N TYR A 81 -10.97 3.19 2.50
CA TYR A 81 -9.84 3.72 1.78
C TYR A 81 -8.54 3.52 2.56
N ALA A 82 -7.52 2.96 1.92
CA ALA A 82 -6.20 2.79 2.52
C ALA A 82 -5.26 3.92 2.09
N TRP A 83 -4.37 4.33 2.99
CA TRP A 83 -3.41 5.40 2.76
C TRP A 83 -2.00 4.96 3.14
N GLU A 84 -1.09 5.14 2.20
CA GLU A 84 0.34 5.01 2.43
C GLU A 84 0.85 6.06 3.43
N VAL A 85 1.65 5.65 4.42
CA VAL A 85 2.18 6.56 5.44
C VAL A 85 3.68 6.76 5.25
N SER A 86 4.10 8.03 5.14
CA SER A 86 5.49 8.45 5.31
C SER A 86 5.95 8.24 6.75
N MET A 87 6.31 7.00 7.12
CA MET A 87 6.46 6.56 8.51
C MET A 87 7.47 7.39 9.33
N LYS A 88 8.50 7.96 8.71
CA LYS A 88 9.48 8.84 9.36
C LYS A 88 8.88 10.15 9.85
N PHE A 89 7.68 10.55 9.40
CA PHE A 89 6.99 11.74 9.91
C PHE A 89 6.75 11.67 11.42
N GLN A 90 6.72 10.48 12.03
CA GLN A 90 6.62 10.34 13.49
C GLN A 90 7.71 11.12 14.25
N TYR A 91 8.88 11.36 13.63
CA TYR A 91 9.94 12.19 14.18
C TYR A 91 10.31 13.38 13.30
N MET A 92 10.11 13.31 11.97
CA MET A 92 10.39 14.43 11.06
C MET A 92 9.33 15.53 11.10
N SER A 93 8.07 15.16 11.35
CA SER A 93 6.94 16.08 11.46
C SER A 93 5.87 15.49 12.38
N PRO A 94 6.17 15.31 13.69
CA PRO A 94 5.30 14.56 14.60
C PRO A 94 3.88 15.14 14.70
N ALA A 95 3.77 16.48 14.73
CA ALA A 95 2.48 17.17 14.76
C ALA A 95 1.64 16.89 13.50
N MET A 96 2.27 16.74 12.33
CA MET A 96 1.55 16.35 11.11
C MET A 96 1.09 14.89 11.18
N MET A 97 1.91 14.00 11.72
CA MET A 97 1.50 12.62 11.93
C MET A 97 0.30 12.54 12.87
N GLU A 98 0.34 13.25 14.00
CA GLU A 98 -0.81 13.34 14.92
C GLU A 98 -2.06 13.92 14.24
N TYR A 99 -1.91 14.95 13.39
CA TYR A 99 -3.03 15.49 12.61
C TYR A 99 -3.71 14.42 11.77
N PHE A 100 -2.96 13.58 11.03
CA PHE A 100 -3.56 12.52 10.21
C PHE A 100 -4.32 11.49 11.06
N TYR A 101 -3.72 11.05 12.17
CA TYR A 101 -4.35 10.05 13.04
C TYR A 101 -5.58 10.60 13.77
N SER A 102 -5.50 11.83 14.28
CA SER A 102 -6.62 12.48 14.99
C SER A 102 -7.80 12.85 14.08
N GLN A 103 -7.55 13.00 12.78
CA GLN A 103 -8.58 13.31 11.77
C GLN A 103 -9.04 12.09 10.97
N SER A 104 -8.49 10.90 11.25
CA SER A 104 -8.89 9.67 10.59
C SER A 104 -10.37 9.38 10.85
N THR A 105 -11.08 9.00 9.79
CA THR A 105 -12.45 8.50 9.86
C THR A 105 -12.45 6.99 10.01
N PRO A 106 -13.55 6.33 10.41
CA PRO A 106 -13.61 4.86 10.51
C PRO A 106 -13.29 4.12 9.20
N ASN A 107 -13.37 4.81 8.06
CA ASN A 107 -13.08 4.25 6.74
C ASN A 107 -11.62 4.49 6.28
N ASP A 108 -10.81 5.24 7.03
CA ASP A 108 -9.41 5.47 6.71
C ASP A 108 -8.54 4.39 7.35
N PHE A 109 -7.75 3.67 6.55
CA PHE A 109 -6.81 2.65 7.03
C PHE A 109 -5.38 2.99 6.62
N PHE A 110 -4.43 2.96 7.56
CA PHE A 110 -3.04 3.33 7.28
C PHE A 110 -2.15 2.11 7.01
N ILE A 111 -1.23 2.24 6.05
CA ILE A 111 -0.25 1.20 5.71
C ILE A 111 1.18 1.75 5.68
N GLY A 112 2.17 0.89 5.95
CA GLY A 112 3.56 1.21 5.68
C GLY A 112 3.86 1.02 4.19
N CYS A 113 4.84 1.75 3.66
CA CYS A 113 5.16 1.76 2.24
C CYS A 113 6.58 2.28 1.97
N LEU A 114 6.88 2.54 0.69
CA LEU A 114 8.16 3.05 0.18
C LEU A 114 9.32 2.05 0.42
N SER A 115 8.96 0.77 0.53
CA SER A 115 9.79 -0.44 0.52
C SER A 115 10.89 -0.56 1.59
N GLY A 116 11.05 0.38 2.52
CA GLY A 116 11.95 0.26 3.66
C GLY A 116 11.48 1.14 4.82
N SER A 117 12.41 1.58 5.67
CA SER A 117 12.12 2.64 6.64
C SER A 117 11.85 3.99 5.97
N SER A 118 12.24 4.12 4.71
CA SER A 118 11.83 5.16 3.75
C SER A 118 12.13 4.67 2.34
N TYR A 119 12.03 5.55 1.34
CA TYR A 119 12.06 5.19 -0.06
C TYR A 119 13.35 4.52 -0.51
N MET A 120 13.22 3.28 -0.97
CA MET A 120 14.29 2.45 -1.52
C MET A 120 13.72 1.38 -2.47
N TYR A 121 14.57 0.74 -3.26
CA TYR A 121 14.20 -0.38 -4.15
C TYR A 121 14.88 -1.68 -3.71
N PRO A 122 14.14 -2.70 -3.26
CA PRO A 122 14.72 -3.90 -2.66
C PRO A 122 15.55 -4.75 -3.62
N LYS A 123 15.28 -4.72 -4.93
CA LYS A 123 16.08 -5.37 -5.98
C LYS A 123 17.45 -4.72 -6.14
N ALA A 124 17.56 -3.40 -5.92
CA ALA A 124 18.84 -2.68 -5.94
C ALA A 124 19.54 -2.68 -4.58
N PHE A 125 18.81 -2.84 -3.48
CA PHE A 125 19.36 -2.79 -2.13
C PHE A 125 20.28 -4.00 -1.86
N PRO A 126 21.52 -3.82 -1.36
CA PRO A 126 22.41 -4.93 -1.10
C PRO A 126 21.81 -5.96 -0.15
N LYS A 127 21.76 -7.23 -0.58
CA LYS A 127 21.17 -8.37 0.16
C LYS A 127 21.63 -8.48 1.61
N LYS A 128 22.91 -8.15 1.88
CA LYS A 128 23.49 -8.16 3.22
C LYS A 128 22.78 -7.19 4.19
N TRP A 129 22.30 -6.06 3.69
CA TRP A 129 21.75 -4.97 4.50
C TRP A 129 20.22 -4.92 4.47
N LEU A 130 19.58 -5.52 3.45
CA LEU A 130 18.13 -5.53 3.31
C LEU A 130 17.38 -6.04 4.56
N PRO A 131 17.79 -7.14 5.23
CA PRO A 131 17.10 -7.59 6.45
C PRO A 131 17.10 -6.54 7.56
N LYS A 132 18.21 -5.80 7.72
CA LYS A 132 18.29 -4.74 8.74
C LYS A 132 17.40 -3.56 8.39
N GLU A 133 17.25 -3.26 7.11
CA GLU A 133 16.38 -2.19 6.66
C GLU A 133 14.89 -2.54 6.82
N ILE A 134 14.51 -3.79 6.55
CA ILE A 134 13.16 -4.29 6.84
C ILE A 134 12.86 -4.26 8.34
N GLU A 135 13.85 -4.58 9.20
CA GLU A 135 13.72 -4.44 10.66
C GLU A 135 13.50 -2.97 11.07
N ASN A 136 14.19 -2.02 10.42
CA ASN A 136 13.95 -0.59 10.64
C ASN A 136 12.52 -0.19 10.27
N ALA A 137 12.03 -0.64 9.11
CA ALA A 137 10.66 -0.41 8.68
C ALA A 137 9.64 -0.98 9.67
N LYS A 138 9.83 -2.24 10.12
CA LYS A 138 8.95 -2.90 11.10
C LYS A 138 8.87 -2.12 12.41
N ARG A 139 9.98 -1.58 12.93
CA ARG A 139 9.96 -0.75 14.14
C ARG A 139 9.11 0.51 13.97
N LEU A 140 9.16 1.13 12.79
CA LEU A 140 8.30 2.29 12.50
C LEU A 140 6.83 1.87 12.36
N MET A 141 6.54 0.74 11.70
CA MET A 141 5.19 0.18 11.64
C MET A 141 4.60 -0.06 13.04
N ASP A 142 5.38 -0.67 13.94
CA ASP A 142 4.95 -0.96 15.31
C ASP A 142 4.63 0.31 16.10
N SER A 143 5.42 1.37 15.92
CA SER A 143 5.17 2.66 16.57
C SER A 143 3.94 3.39 16.05
N LEU A 144 3.51 3.07 14.83
CA LEU A 144 2.41 3.69 14.10
C LEU A 144 1.16 2.80 14.05
N ASP A 145 1.16 1.64 14.69
CA ASP A 145 0.04 0.69 14.67
C ASP A 145 -0.32 0.21 13.25
N LEU A 146 0.71 -0.02 12.42
CA LEU A 146 0.58 -0.51 11.05
C LEU A 146 0.84 -2.01 10.98
N ASN A 147 0.05 -2.75 10.20
CA ASN A 147 0.20 -4.20 10.02
C ASN A 147 0.14 -4.66 8.55
N VAL A 148 0.13 -3.72 7.60
CA VAL A 148 0.23 -3.97 6.16
C VAL A 148 1.39 -3.14 5.62
N PHE A 149 2.14 -3.71 4.68
CA PHE A 149 3.28 -3.05 4.06
C PHE A 149 3.24 -3.19 2.54
N GLU A 150 3.40 -2.07 1.84
CA GLU A 150 3.51 -1.99 0.39
C GLU A 150 4.99 -2.00 -0.05
N ILE A 151 5.26 -2.70 -1.16
CA ILE A 151 6.59 -2.84 -1.74
C ILE A 151 6.56 -2.54 -3.25
N MET A 152 7.26 -1.48 -3.63
CA MET A 152 7.49 -1.06 -5.01
C MET A 152 8.97 -1.20 -5.40
N ASP A 153 9.24 -1.46 -6.69
CA ASP A 153 10.60 -1.50 -7.22
C ASP A 153 10.70 -1.22 -8.72
N TYR A 154 11.31 -0.09 -9.09
CA TYR A 154 11.59 0.29 -10.48
C TYR A 154 13.04 0.09 -10.92
N SER A 155 13.89 -0.54 -10.11
CA SER A 155 15.34 -0.51 -10.33
C SER A 155 15.83 -1.25 -11.58
N ALA A 156 15.04 -2.19 -12.10
CA ALA A 156 15.36 -2.96 -13.29
C ALA A 156 15.28 -2.10 -14.57
N ASP A 157 14.12 -1.48 -14.79
CA ASP A 157 13.85 -0.75 -16.04
C ASP A 157 14.07 0.76 -15.90
N LYS A 158 14.09 1.28 -14.66
CA LYS A 158 14.27 2.70 -14.33
C LYS A 158 13.30 3.64 -15.04
N THR A 159 12.08 3.17 -15.25
CA THR A 159 10.98 3.93 -15.84
C THR A 159 9.75 3.84 -14.93
N GLU A 160 8.91 4.87 -14.94
CA GLU A 160 7.69 4.97 -14.12
C GLU A 160 6.69 3.82 -14.37
N ALA A 161 6.76 3.13 -15.51
CA ALA A 161 5.94 1.93 -15.79
C ALA A 161 6.80 0.66 -15.93
N GLY A 162 7.97 0.65 -15.29
CA GLY A 162 8.90 -0.46 -15.29
C GLY A 162 8.40 -1.69 -14.54
N ASN A 163 9.13 -2.80 -14.69
CA ASN A 163 8.86 -4.06 -14.02
C ASN A 163 8.96 -3.93 -12.50
N ASN A 164 7.80 -3.96 -11.85
CA ASN A 164 7.60 -3.92 -10.40
C ASN A 164 7.60 -5.30 -9.73
N GLU A 165 7.74 -6.38 -10.49
CA GLU A 165 7.74 -7.72 -9.96
C GLU A 165 8.97 -7.96 -9.08
N LEU A 166 8.79 -8.79 -8.05
CA LEU A 166 9.81 -9.08 -7.05
C LEU A 166 10.20 -10.55 -7.10
N THR A 167 11.46 -10.82 -6.81
CA THR A 167 11.98 -12.18 -6.69
C THR A 167 11.46 -12.84 -5.42
N LYS A 168 11.42 -14.17 -5.41
CA LYS A 168 11.05 -14.94 -4.22
C LYS A 168 11.89 -14.59 -2.98
N GLU A 169 13.19 -14.35 -3.18
CA GLU A 169 14.10 -13.98 -2.08
C GLU A 169 13.70 -12.66 -1.40
N ILE A 170 13.28 -11.66 -2.17
CA ILE A 170 12.80 -10.38 -1.62
C ILE A 170 11.48 -10.59 -0.88
N VAL A 171 10.53 -11.30 -1.48
CA VAL A 171 9.24 -11.61 -0.84
C VAL A 171 9.45 -12.34 0.49
N ASP A 172 10.31 -13.36 0.50
CA ASP A 172 10.65 -14.11 1.71
C ASP A 172 11.32 -13.23 2.78
N ALA A 173 12.14 -12.24 2.39
CA ALA A 173 12.76 -11.30 3.31
C ALA A 173 11.73 -10.43 4.05
N TYR A 174 10.69 -9.94 3.37
CA TYR A 174 9.61 -9.18 4.03
C TYR A 174 8.76 -10.07 4.94
N TYR A 175 8.40 -11.28 4.51
CA TYR A 175 7.69 -12.24 5.37
C TYR A 175 8.46 -12.53 6.67
N ALA A 176 9.79 -12.67 6.58
CA ALA A 176 10.65 -12.93 7.72
C ALA A 176 10.86 -11.70 8.62
N GLY A 177 11.08 -10.52 8.03
CA GLY A 177 11.35 -9.30 8.78
C GLY A 177 10.11 -8.62 9.38
N MET A 178 8.91 -8.98 8.90
CA MET A 178 7.64 -8.45 9.39
C MET A 178 6.70 -9.60 9.78
N PRO A 179 7.00 -10.39 10.83
CA PRO A 179 6.26 -11.62 11.14
C PRO A 179 4.77 -11.38 11.49
N ASP A 180 4.44 -10.20 12.03
CA ASP A 180 3.09 -9.85 12.48
C ASP A 180 2.26 -9.11 11.42
N ALA A 181 2.84 -8.83 10.24
CA ALA A 181 2.11 -8.18 9.15
C ALA A 181 1.02 -9.12 8.61
N ILE A 182 -0.22 -8.64 8.49
CA ILE A 182 -1.35 -9.46 8.03
C ILE A 182 -1.32 -9.71 6.51
N GLY A 183 -0.56 -8.92 5.76
CA GLY A 183 -0.37 -9.06 4.33
C GLY A 183 0.55 -7.98 3.77
N PHE A 184 0.83 -8.10 2.48
CA PHE A 184 1.75 -7.22 1.76
C PHE A 184 1.16 -6.85 0.40
N LEU A 185 1.48 -5.64 -0.07
CA LEU A 185 1.10 -5.16 -1.40
C LEU A 185 2.33 -5.02 -2.29
N ASN A 186 2.15 -5.09 -3.61
CA ASN A 186 3.25 -4.83 -4.55
C ASN A 186 2.88 -4.04 -5.79
N GLY A 187 3.78 -3.12 -6.12
CA GLY A 187 3.80 -2.39 -7.37
C GLY A 187 3.30 -0.97 -7.21
N TYR A 188 3.08 -0.34 -8.34
CA TYR A 188 2.60 1.04 -8.42
C TYR A 188 1.71 1.17 -9.65
N PHE A 189 2.17 0.64 -10.79
CA PHE A 189 1.27 0.13 -11.82
C PHE A 189 0.88 -1.33 -11.57
N ALA A 190 0.07 -1.88 -12.46
CA ALA A 190 -0.25 -3.30 -12.47
C ALA A 190 1.03 -4.15 -12.43
N SER A 191 1.08 -5.09 -11.49
CA SER A 191 2.23 -5.98 -11.25
C SER A 191 1.74 -7.42 -11.05
N HIS A 192 2.65 -8.39 -11.00
CA HIS A 192 2.30 -9.81 -10.99
C HIS A 192 3.11 -10.65 -9.99
N THR A 193 3.42 -10.09 -8.82
CA THR A 193 4.00 -10.84 -7.70
C THR A 193 2.90 -11.24 -6.72
N PHE A 194 2.65 -12.54 -6.63
CA PHE A 194 1.63 -13.10 -5.74
C PHE A 194 2.22 -14.21 -4.88
N ALA A 195 1.92 -14.20 -3.59
CA ALA A 195 2.31 -15.26 -2.67
C ALA A 195 1.32 -15.38 -1.52
N VAL A 196 1.30 -16.52 -0.84
CA VAL A 196 0.54 -16.66 0.40
C VAL A 196 1.29 -17.55 1.39
N LYS A 197 1.56 -17.02 2.58
CA LYS A 197 2.21 -17.76 3.66
C LYS A 197 1.42 -17.62 4.94
N ASP A 198 1.00 -18.75 5.52
CA ASP A 198 0.26 -18.77 6.79
C ASP A 198 -0.97 -17.83 6.79
N LYS A 199 -1.72 -17.83 5.67
CA LYS A 199 -2.87 -16.93 5.40
C LYS A 199 -2.55 -15.43 5.37
N ARG A 200 -1.27 -15.07 5.18
CA ARG A 200 -0.82 -13.69 4.97
C ARG A 200 -0.53 -13.51 3.48
N PRO A 201 -1.43 -12.90 2.71
CA PRO A 201 -1.25 -12.78 1.27
C PRO A 201 -0.26 -11.66 0.92
N PHE A 202 0.43 -11.85 -0.20
CA PHE A 202 1.23 -10.84 -0.90
C PHE A 202 0.55 -10.63 -2.24
N ILE A 203 0.02 -9.44 -2.50
CA ILE A 203 -0.87 -9.18 -3.65
C ILE A 203 -0.37 -7.96 -4.43
N SER A 204 -0.16 -8.11 -5.71
CA SER A 204 0.14 -6.98 -6.59
C SER A 204 -1.11 -6.17 -6.94
N TYR A 205 -0.93 -4.88 -7.24
CA TYR A 205 -1.98 -4.08 -7.85
C TYR A 205 -2.42 -4.66 -9.20
N ASP A 206 -3.74 -4.74 -9.42
CA ASP A 206 -4.33 -5.13 -10.70
C ASP A 206 -4.52 -3.91 -11.61
N TYR A 207 -4.75 -2.74 -11.01
CA TYR A 207 -5.15 -1.55 -11.74
C TYR A 207 -4.55 -0.27 -11.15
N TYR A 208 -4.03 0.57 -12.04
CA TYR A 208 -3.62 1.93 -11.72
C TYR A 208 -4.71 2.91 -12.14
N LEU A 209 -5.34 3.55 -11.16
CA LEU A 209 -6.33 4.60 -11.37
C LEU A 209 -5.64 5.97 -11.46
N SER A 210 -5.43 6.41 -12.70
CA SER A 210 -5.02 7.79 -13.00
C SER A 210 -6.06 8.80 -12.48
N ALA A 211 -5.58 9.98 -12.06
CA ALA A 211 -6.42 11.10 -11.62
C ALA A 211 -7.31 11.67 -12.74
N GLU A 212 -6.92 11.48 -14.00
CA GLU A 212 -7.56 12.12 -15.15
C GLU A 212 -8.49 11.19 -15.94
N LYS A 213 -8.37 9.86 -15.75
CA LYS A 213 -9.17 8.90 -16.52
C LYS A 213 -10.68 9.14 -16.28
N PRO A 214 -11.53 9.20 -17.33
CA PRO A 214 -12.97 9.35 -17.14
C PRO A 214 -13.56 8.26 -16.25
N GLU A 215 -14.51 8.61 -15.38
CA GLU A 215 -15.07 7.67 -14.39
C GLU A 215 -15.73 6.44 -15.03
N ALA A 216 -16.42 6.64 -16.16
CA ALA A 216 -17.08 5.56 -16.89
C ALA A 216 -16.06 4.60 -17.52
N GLU A 217 -14.93 5.11 -18.02
CA GLU A 217 -13.85 4.27 -18.56
C GLU A 217 -13.15 3.51 -17.45
N ALA A 218 -12.86 4.16 -16.33
CA ALA A 218 -12.27 3.49 -15.16
C ALA A 218 -13.18 2.38 -14.62
N ALA A 219 -14.51 2.60 -14.55
CA ALA A 219 -15.46 1.57 -14.15
C ALA A 219 -15.48 0.40 -15.15
N ALA A 220 -15.49 0.71 -16.46
CA ALA A 220 -15.46 -0.31 -17.51
C ALA A 220 -14.18 -1.17 -17.45
N ASP A 221 -13.02 -0.57 -17.18
CA ASP A 221 -11.76 -1.32 -17.02
C ASP A 221 -11.83 -2.30 -15.83
N LEU A 222 -12.41 -1.90 -14.71
CA LEU A 222 -12.58 -2.78 -13.54
C LEU A 222 -13.55 -3.93 -13.84
N GLU A 223 -14.62 -3.67 -14.62
CA GLU A 223 -15.55 -4.70 -15.10
C GLU A 223 -14.91 -5.66 -16.09
N GLU A 224 -14.05 -5.16 -16.98
CA GLU A 224 -13.28 -5.98 -17.92
C GLU A 224 -12.30 -6.90 -17.17
N LEU A 225 -11.52 -6.37 -16.22
CA LEU A 225 -10.62 -7.16 -15.38
C LEU A 225 -11.37 -8.29 -14.66
N ALA A 226 -12.54 -7.99 -14.09
CA ALA A 226 -13.38 -8.99 -13.44
C ALA A 226 -13.98 -10.02 -14.41
N SER A 227 -14.16 -9.67 -15.68
CA SER A 227 -14.67 -10.58 -16.72
C SER A 227 -13.55 -11.47 -17.28
N LEU A 228 -12.32 -10.94 -17.36
CA LEU A 228 -11.13 -11.70 -17.77
C LEU A 228 -10.74 -12.73 -16.71
N ASN A 229 -10.81 -12.36 -15.44
CA ASN A 229 -10.58 -13.29 -14.33
C ASN A 229 -11.92 -13.81 -13.81
N ASN A 230 -12.36 -15.00 -14.27
CA ASN A 230 -13.64 -15.59 -13.86
C ASN A 230 -13.61 -16.35 -12.53
N GLU A 231 -12.45 -16.51 -11.90
CA GLU A 231 -12.35 -17.20 -10.62
C GLU A 231 -12.90 -16.33 -9.48
N ARG A 232 -13.60 -16.94 -8.51
CA ARG A 232 -14.27 -16.22 -7.40
C ARG A 232 -13.98 -16.84 -6.02
N PRO A 233 -13.75 -16.02 -4.99
CA PRO A 233 -13.67 -14.55 -4.99
C PRO A 233 -12.52 -14.03 -5.85
N TYR A 234 -12.69 -12.87 -6.47
CA TYR A 234 -11.60 -12.14 -7.11
C TYR A 234 -11.20 -10.97 -6.21
N PHE A 235 -9.91 -10.81 -5.95
CA PHE A 235 -9.34 -9.77 -5.11
C PHE A 235 -8.69 -8.72 -6.02
N LEU A 236 -9.47 -7.72 -6.42
CA LEU A 236 -9.05 -6.65 -7.33
C LEU A 236 -8.47 -5.50 -6.50
N LEU A 237 -7.16 -5.38 -6.48
CA LEU A 237 -6.45 -4.32 -5.75
C LEU A 237 -6.19 -3.12 -6.66
N VAL A 238 -6.65 -1.94 -6.25
CA VAL A 238 -6.54 -0.71 -7.04
C VAL A 238 -5.56 0.27 -6.40
N HIS A 239 -4.55 0.64 -7.16
CA HIS A 239 -3.68 1.76 -6.88
C HIS A 239 -4.39 3.05 -7.30
N VAL A 240 -4.51 4.02 -6.40
CA VAL A 240 -5.16 5.31 -6.68
C VAL A 240 -4.14 6.43 -6.62
N ARG A 241 -3.98 7.16 -7.74
CA ARG A 241 -3.10 8.34 -7.80
C ARG A 241 -3.53 9.39 -6.77
N GLU A 242 -2.57 9.95 -6.03
CA GLU A 242 -2.70 10.84 -4.86
C GLU A 242 -3.51 12.12 -5.08
N TYR A 243 -3.71 12.53 -6.33
CA TYR A 243 -4.55 13.68 -6.68
C TYR A 243 -6.00 13.31 -7.03
N SER A 244 -6.35 12.03 -7.04
CA SER A 244 -7.74 11.57 -7.20
C SER A 244 -8.50 11.78 -5.89
N ASP A 245 -9.49 12.68 -5.89
CA ASP A 245 -10.35 12.81 -4.71
C ASP A 245 -11.24 11.57 -4.50
N VAL A 246 -11.59 11.32 -3.24
CA VAL A 246 -12.36 10.13 -2.83
C VAL A 246 -13.78 10.17 -3.38
N ALA A 247 -14.35 11.36 -3.62
CA ALA A 247 -15.68 11.48 -4.21
C ALA A 247 -15.73 10.95 -5.66
N ARG A 248 -14.70 11.24 -6.47
CA ARG A 248 -14.54 10.68 -7.81
C ARG A 248 -14.38 9.17 -7.75
N VAL A 249 -13.51 8.66 -6.87
CA VAL A 249 -13.30 7.21 -6.74
C VAL A 249 -14.59 6.51 -6.32
N LYS A 250 -15.35 7.10 -5.39
CA LYS A 250 -16.69 6.61 -5.04
C LYS A 250 -17.62 6.58 -6.26
N SER A 251 -17.66 7.64 -7.05
CA SER A 251 -18.48 7.69 -8.27
C SER A 251 -18.13 6.59 -9.27
N ILE A 252 -16.85 6.21 -9.37
CA ILE A 252 -16.40 5.05 -10.15
C ILE A 252 -16.96 3.75 -9.54
N CYS A 253 -16.79 3.55 -8.24
CA CYS A 253 -17.28 2.35 -7.55
C CYS A 253 -18.82 2.20 -7.62
N ASP A 254 -19.56 3.31 -7.54
CA ASP A 254 -21.03 3.34 -7.63
C ASP A 254 -21.55 2.89 -9.02
N ARG A 255 -20.70 2.88 -10.05
CA ARG A 255 -21.03 2.40 -11.41
C ARG A 255 -20.84 0.90 -11.57
N LEU A 256 -20.10 0.26 -10.67
CA LEU A 256 -19.80 -1.17 -10.77
C LEU A 256 -21.06 -2.01 -10.48
N GLY A 257 -21.18 -3.16 -11.16
CA GLY A 257 -22.26 -4.10 -10.92
C GLY A 257 -22.31 -4.66 -9.48
N THR A 258 -23.44 -5.28 -9.12
CA THR A 258 -23.68 -5.84 -7.77
C THR A 258 -22.76 -7.00 -7.37
N ALA A 259 -21.97 -7.53 -8.30
CA ALA A 259 -20.93 -8.52 -8.02
C ALA A 259 -19.70 -7.93 -7.33
N PHE A 260 -19.53 -6.60 -7.35
CA PHE A 260 -18.42 -5.89 -6.74
C PHE A 260 -18.75 -5.47 -5.30
N GLU A 261 -17.76 -5.58 -4.42
CA GLU A 261 -17.87 -5.13 -3.04
C GLU A 261 -16.59 -4.39 -2.64
N VAL A 262 -16.71 -3.08 -2.41
CA VAL A 262 -15.60 -2.27 -1.88
C VAL A 262 -15.49 -2.52 -0.38
N VAL A 263 -14.32 -2.98 0.06
CA VAL A 263 -14.06 -3.34 1.46
C VAL A 263 -12.80 -2.65 2.00
N PRO A 264 -12.67 -2.47 3.32
CA PRO A 264 -11.40 -2.03 3.92
C PRO A 264 -10.26 -2.98 3.54
N LEU A 265 -9.05 -2.44 3.36
CA LEU A 265 -7.89 -3.19 2.87
C LEU A 265 -7.50 -4.36 3.80
N ASP A 266 -7.61 -4.19 5.12
CA ASP A 266 -7.33 -5.28 6.07
C ASP A 266 -8.36 -6.42 5.96
N ILE A 267 -9.64 -6.09 5.75
CA ILE A 267 -10.68 -7.09 5.44
C ILE A 267 -10.39 -7.78 4.10
N PHE A 268 -9.99 -7.02 3.06
CA PHE A 268 -9.60 -7.57 1.77
C PHE A 268 -8.48 -8.60 1.90
N LEU A 269 -7.38 -8.25 2.58
CA LEU A 269 -6.25 -9.15 2.81
C LEU A 269 -6.65 -10.35 3.67
N LYS A 270 -7.51 -10.15 4.67
CA LYS A 270 -8.02 -11.24 5.49
C LYS A 270 -8.82 -12.26 4.67
N LEU A 271 -9.71 -11.78 3.80
CA LEU A 271 -10.49 -12.64 2.91
C LEU A 271 -9.60 -13.38 1.90
N ALA A 272 -8.63 -12.67 1.33
CA ALA A 272 -7.66 -13.24 0.39
C ALA A 272 -6.77 -14.31 1.03
N GLY A 273 -6.35 -14.10 2.28
CA GLY A 273 -5.61 -15.10 3.05
C GLY A 273 -6.43 -16.34 3.42
N GLU A 274 -7.75 -16.21 3.62
CA GLU A 274 -8.65 -17.33 3.93
C GLU A 274 -9.00 -18.18 2.71
N LYS A 275 -9.11 -17.57 1.52
CA LYS A 275 -9.39 -18.27 0.26
C LYS A 275 -8.61 -17.63 -0.91
N PRO A 276 -7.30 -17.88 -1.03
CA PRO A 276 -6.51 -17.35 -2.12
C PRO A 276 -6.93 -18.03 -3.44
N THR A 277 -7.36 -17.24 -4.42
CA THR A 277 -7.73 -17.66 -5.78
C THR A 277 -6.69 -17.24 -6.82
N PHE A 278 -5.69 -16.46 -6.42
CA PHE A 278 -4.52 -16.16 -7.25
C PHE A 278 -3.51 -17.31 -7.18
N LYS A 279 -2.69 -17.43 -8.23
CA LYS A 279 -1.58 -18.37 -8.28
C LYS A 279 -0.31 -17.68 -7.83
N GLU A 280 0.50 -18.35 -7.02
CA GLU A 280 1.80 -17.81 -6.64
C GLU A 280 2.65 -17.56 -7.88
N ARG A 281 3.28 -16.40 -7.93
CA ARG A 281 4.14 -15.94 -9.02
C ARG A 281 5.18 -14.98 -8.46
N TYR A 282 6.41 -15.12 -8.94
CA TYR A 282 7.54 -14.27 -8.60
C TYR A 282 8.28 -13.89 -9.88
N LEU A 283 9.04 -12.81 -9.84
CA LEU A 283 9.98 -12.47 -10.90
C LEU A 283 11.03 -13.59 -11.05
N GLU A 284 11.10 -14.18 -12.24
CA GLU A 284 12.13 -15.15 -12.59
C GLU A 284 13.45 -14.42 -12.84
N THR A 285 14.48 -14.71 -12.05
CA THR A 285 15.84 -14.29 -12.37
C THR A 285 16.34 -15.16 -13.53
N LYS A 286 16.43 -14.60 -14.74
CA LYS A 286 17.15 -15.26 -15.83
C LYS A 286 18.62 -15.40 -15.43
N TYR A 287 19.11 -16.62 -15.43
CA TYR A 287 20.51 -16.99 -15.19
C TYR A 287 21.44 -16.39 -16.25
#